data_AF-A0A7X7V2C7-F1
#
_entry.id   AF-A0A7X7V2C7-F1
#
_cell.length_a   1.000
_cell.length_b   1.000
_cell.length_c   1.000
_cell.angle_alpha   90.00
_cell.angle_beta   90.00
_cell.angle_gamma   90.00
#
_symmetry.space_group_name_H-M   'P 1'
#
loop_
_entity.id
_entity.type
_entity.pdbx_description
1 polymer ?
#
loop_
_entity_poly.entity_id
_entity_poly.type
_entity_poly.pdbx_seq_one_letter_code
_entity_poly.pdbx_strand_id
1 'polypeptide(L)'
;MAGIFLLFCIPLYADTYPTMEKGKAIIVKNNYAVLAEGRQRVLVYTEKAFLLDGEYTIQGKMQKIESPKGFFHFDAAYWAHSMGAYYSMDGTECSLIEEHWSIRSCMQKAISNLEDQTVKEDLNRVLLNMKTDQDNSSFLNEHGFSYAGMLLIGDRILKYFIDRRRRRKVMTAANLVLTIIYHAPMLLVQALIFRLLTITKLDQPQKTVLCLTLILFLYPCSLLSLSFLIPACYRFSFLFKKNRKKKTFFMILCLESIFLHTINPFEILLYPITVAGTGILWIIGLLTLLFPVLPYDMFCQAFSGLNRIWSFGNIYGSMLGCGLIFFLLYCFLVREHQHYIELWIAGLFVFLIFGLFHPLGEVSTINVGQGDSILIREPFNTHNILIDTGKPSQWKAVNDYLHAKGITSLDTLVITHADADHAGNRDAVIAEYHPAAVIEEHTAELKSGNLYFYDLNTIENEDENESCIVLAARINGLNYLFMGDADQKAEELIIRNYDLSCDVLKLSHHGSKTGSSDLFLDTIRPELGLISSGAYSIYHHPSPETIQKLLKRHIEYFDTKEEGDISILMLPGMNLMITAGGKLGIIG
;
A
#
# COMPACT_ATOMS: atom_id res chain seq x y z
N MET A 1 -24.93 23.45 11.79
CA MET A 1 -24.02 22.61 12.61
C MET A 1 -24.75 21.50 13.40
N ALA A 2 -26.02 21.64 13.80
CA ALA A 2 -26.70 20.59 14.61
C ALA A 2 -27.15 19.31 13.85
N GLY A 3 -27.23 19.31 12.51
CA GLY A 3 -27.63 18.14 11.72
C GLY A 3 -26.49 17.17 11.36
N ILE A 4 -25.24 17.53 11.65
CA ILE A 4 -24.05 16.76 11.26
C ILE A 4 -23.72 15.67 12.28
N PHE A 5 -24.13 15.85 13.55
CA PHE A 5 -23.78 14.94 14.64
C PHE A 5 -24.67 13.69 14.73
N LEU A 6 -25.94 13.76 14.31
CA LEU A 6 -26.91 12.66 14.43
C LEU A 6 -26.73 11.53 13.39
N LEU A 7 -25.86 11.73 12.38
CA LEU A 7 -25.65 10.80 11.29
C LEU A 7 -24.37 9.93 11.47
N PHE A 8 -23.49 10.25 12.41
CA PHE A 8 -22.31 9.42 12.70
C PHE A 8 -22.63 8.13 13.48
N CYS A 9 -23.90 7.90 13.85
CA CYS A 9 -24.28 6.84 14.79
C CYS A 9 -25.07 5.66 14.18
N ILE A 10 -25.26 5.59 12.84
CA ILE A 10 -25.93 4.43 12.22
C ILE A 10 -24.92 3.63 11.42
N PRO A 11 -24.34 2.55 11.97
CA PRO A 11 -23.47 1.67 11.22
C PRO A 11 -24.25 1.03 10.04
N LEU A 12 -23.79 1.29 8.82
CA LEU A 12 -24.30 0.67 7.59
C LEU A 12 -23.93 -0.83 7.50
N TYR A 13 -22.82 -1.19 8.14
CA TYR A 13 -22.26 -2.54 8.21
C TYR A 13 -22.16 -2.99 9.66
N ALA A 14 -22.35 -4.29 9.90
CA ALA A 14 -22.22 -4.84 11.24
C ALA A 14 -20.74 -5.16 11.53
N ASP A 15 -20.16 -4.53 12.55
CA ASP A 15 -18.83 -4.85 13.10
C ASP A 15 -18.91 -5.96 14.19
N THR A 16 -20.07 -6.63 14.27
CA THR A 16 -20.23 -7.80 15.12
C THR A 16 -19.68 -9.03 14.42
N TYR A 17 -19.05 -9.93 15.17
CA TYR A 17 -18.58 -11.23 14.68
C TYR A 17 -19.68 -11.91 13.84
N PRO A 18 -19.45 -12.12 12.53
CA PRO A 18 -20.50 -12.60 11.63
C PRO A 18 -20.78 -14.08 11.89
N THR A 19 -22.07 -14.43 12.00
CA THR A 19 -22.55 -15.82 12.04
C THR A 19 -22.89 -16.32 10.63
N MET A 20 -22.12 -15.87 9.64
CA MET A 20 -22.42 -16.09 8.22
C MET A 20 -22.01 -17.52 7.83
N GLU A 21 -23.00 -18.38 7.58
CA GLU A 21 -22.81 -19.73 7.04
C GLU A 21 -22.94 -19.76 5.52
N LYS A 22 -23.59 -18.73 4.94
CA LYS A 22 -23.76 -18.58 3.50
C LYS A 22 -23.70 -17.12 3.09
N GLY A 23 -23.31 -16.86 1.85
CA GLY A 23 -23.25 -15.49 1.35
C GLY A 23 -23.13 -15.40 -0.16
N LYS A 24 -23.57 -14.27 -0.69
CA LYS A 24 -23.49 -13.94 -2.11
C LYS A 24 -22.13 -13.35 -2.44
N ALA A 25 -21.45 -13.85 -3.47
CA ALA A 25 -20.16 -13.32 -3.92
C ALA A 25 -20.33 -11.97 -4.62
N ILE A 26 -20.08 -10.86 -3.91
CA ILE A 26 -20.27 -9.51 -4.47
C ILE A 26 -19.01 -8.97 -5.16
N ILE A 27 -17.84 -9.43 -4.70
CA ILE A 27 -16.51 -9.13 -5.23
C ILE A 27 -15.77 -10.45 -5.34
N VAL A 28 -15.09 -10.67 -6.46
CA VAL A 28 -14.25 -11.84 -6.69
C VAL A 28 -12.87 -11.35 -7.16
N LYS A 29 -11.82 -11.93 -6.61
CA LYS A 29 -10.42 -11.79 -7.01
C LYS A 29 -9.82 -13.18 -7.20
N ASN A 30 -8.55 -13.24 -7.62
CA ASN A 30 -7.88 -14.51 -7.88
C ASN A 30 -7.83 -15.42 -6.65
N ASN A 31 -7.47 -14.85 -5.49
CA ASN A 31 -7.18 -15.62 -4.27
C ASN A 31 -8.18 -15.37 -3.12
N TYR A 32 -9.19 -14.53 -3.36
CA TYR A 32 -10.24 -14.26 -2.38
C TYR A 32 -11.54 -13.77 -3.01
N ALA A 33 -12.64 -13.88 -2.25
CA ALA A 33 -13.92 -13.26 -2.58
C ALA A 33 -14.48 -12.52 -1.37
N VAL A 34 -15.34 -11.53 -1.60
CA VAL A 34 -16.14 -10.90 -0.54
C VAL A 34 -17.55 -11.43 -0.64
N LEU A 35 -17.96 -12.15 0.40
CA LEU A 35 -19.30 -12.68 0.52
C LEU A 35 -20.19 -11.76 1.34
N ALA A 36 -21.45 -11.68 0.95
CA ALA A 36 -22.43 -10.77 1.51
C ALA A 36 -23.70 -11.50 1.93
N GLU A 37 -24.12 -11.29 3.17
CA GLU A 37 -25.45 -11.66 3.68
C GLU A 37 -26.05 -10.46 4.43
N GLY A 38 -27.10 -9.87 3.86
CA GLY A 38 -27.69 -8.63 4.39
C GLY A 38 -26.65 -7.50 4.51
N ARG A 39 -26.34 -7.07 5.74
CA ARG A 39 -25.34 -6.03 6.06
C ARG A 39 -23.97 -6.59 6.47
N GLN A 40 -23.84 -7.90 6.62
CA GLN A 40 -22.57 -8.54 6.96
C GLN A 40 -21.77 -8.78 5.69
N ARG A 41 -20.45 -8.58 5.77
CA ARG A 41 -19.50 -8.88 4.72
C ARG A 41 -18.34 -9.66 5.32
N VAL A 42 -17.92 -10.72 4.65
CA VAL A 42 -16.80 -11.56 5.06
C VAL A 42 -15.87 -11.72 3.88
N LEU A 43 -14.57 -11.56 4.12
CA LEU A 43 -13.55 -11.80 3.13
C LEU A 43 -13.10 -13.26 3.21
N VAL A 44 -13.26 -14.02 2.13
CA VAL A 44 -12.99 -15.45 2.11
C VAL A 44 -11.79 -15.72 1.22
N TYR A 45 -10.69 -16.15 1.81
CA TYR A 45 -9.48 -16.56 1.09
C TYR A 45 -9.61 -18.01 0.63
N THR A 46 -9.40 -18.29 -0.65
CA THR A 46 -9.38 -19.66 -1.19
C THR A 46 -8.86 -19.65 -2.62
N GLU A 47 -8.30 -20.78 -3.04
CA GLU A 47 -7.88 -21.04 -4.42
C GLU A 47 -9.07 -21.40 -5.33
N LYS A 48 -10.26 -21.68 -4.76
CA LYS A 48 -11.45 -21.99 -5.54
C LYS A 48 -11.97 -20.75 -6.25
N ALA A 49 -12.24 -20.90 -7.55
CA ALA A 49 -12.85 -19.84 -8.35
C ALA A 49 -14.29 -19.56 -7.89
N PHE A 50 -14.60 -18.29 -7.63
CA PHE A 50 -15.98 -17.83 -7.40
C PHE A 50 -16.60 -17.27 -8.67
N LEU A 51 -17.90 -17.51 -8.81
CA LEU A 51 -18.79 -16.83 -9.74
C LEU A 51 -19.38 -15.62 -9.04
N LEU A 52 -19.20 -14.44 -9.62
CA LEU A 52 -19.85 -13.21 -9.19
C LEU A 52 -21.36 -13.43 -9.10
N ASP A 53 -21.96 -12.88 -8.06
CA ASP A 53 -23.36 -13.04 -7.71
C ASP A 53 -23.84 -14.47 -7.38
N GLY A 54 -22.97 -15.49 -7.42
CA GLY A 54 -23.31 -16.82 -6.91
C GLY A 54 -23.52 -16.83 -5.39
N GLU A 55 -24.37 -17.72 -4.89
CA GLU A 55 -24.57 -17.95 -3.45
C GLU A 55 -23.75 -19.15 -3.01
N TYR A 56 -22.96 -18.99 -1.96
CA TYR A 56 -21.99 -19.98 -1.49
C TYR A 56 -22.23 -20.31 -0.03
N THR A 57 -22.05 -21.58 0.35
CA THR A 57 -21.86 -21.99 1.74
C THR A 57 -20.39 -21.82 2.09
N ILE A 58 -20.11 -21.31 3.28
CA ILE A 58 -18.76 -21.14 3.80
C ILE A 58 -18.61 -21.82 5.15
N GLN A 59 -17.51 -22.57 5.29
CA GLN A 59 -17.04 -23.09 6.57
C GLN A 59 -15.55 -22.81 6.72
N GLY A 60 -15.17 -22.36 7.92
CA GLY A 60 -13.80 -22.03 8.26
C GLY A 60 -13.74 -21.25 9.57
N LYS A 61 -12.52 -20.99 10.03
CA LYS A 61 -12.28 -20.18 11.23
C LYS A 61 -12.31 -18.71 10.83
N MET A 62 -13.30 -17.97 11.33
CA MET A 62 -13.32 -16.52 11.19
C MET A 62 -12.15 -15.91 11.97
N GLN A 63 -11.54 -14.90 11.38
CA GLN A 63 -10.45 -14.13 11.94
C GLN A 63 -10.77 -12.65 11.73
N LYS A 64 -10.40 -11.80 12.67
CA LYS A 64 -10.54 -10.36 12.47
C LYS A 64 -9.52 -9.92 11.42
N ILE A 65 -9.93 -9.05 10.50
CA ILE A 65 -9.00 -8.52 9.50
C ILE A 65 -8.12 -7.49 10.20
N GLU A 66 -6.84 -7.82 10.29
CA GLU A 66 -5.80 -6.93 10.76
C GLU A 66 -4.73 -6.84 9.67
N SER A 67 -4.12 -5.67 9.51
CA SER A 67 -3.04 -5.48 8.55
C SER A 67 -1.73 -5.26 9.28
N PRO A 68 -0.61 -5.76 8.72
CA PRO A 68 0.70 -5.34 9.15
C PRO A 68 0.75 -3.82 9.13
N LYS A 69 1.13 -3.22 10.26
CA LYS A 69 1.33 -1.77 10.30
C LYS A 69 2.59 -1.46 9.51
N GLY A 70 2.55 -0.44 8.69
CA GLY A 70 3.69 0.03 7.93
C GLY A 70 3.48 1.48 7.52
N PHE A 71 4.57 2.23 7.37
CA PHE A 71 4.51 3.65 7.02
C PHE A 71 3.93 3.87 5.61
N PHE A 72 4.22 2.95 4.68
CA PHE A 72 3.92 3.09 3.25
C PHE A 72 3.18 1.89 2.66
N HIS A 73 2.78 0.96 3.51
CA HIS A 73 2.15 -0.29 3.10
C HIS A 73 0.66 -0.08 2.81
N PHE A 74 0.13 -0.88 1.87
CA PHE A 74 -1.30 -0.98 1.69
C PHE A 74 -1.95 -1.60 2.93
N ASP A 75 -2.80 -0.81 3.60
CA ASP A 75 -3.60 -1.28 4.74
C ASP A 75 -4.84 -2.03 4.23
N ALA A 76 -4.71 -3.36 4.10
CA ALA A 76 -5.77 -4.25 3.66
C ALA A 76 -6.97 -4.24 4.62
N ALA A 77 -6.75 -4.01 5.91
CA ALA A 77 -7.79 -3.90 6.92
C ALA A 77 -8.57 -2.61 6.72
N TYR A 78 -7.91 -1.47 6.52
CA TYR A 78 -8.57 -0.21 6.17
C TYR A 78 -9.41 -0.35 4.89
N TRP A 79 -8.85 -0.99 3.86
CA TRP A 79 -9.59 -1.27 2.63
C TRP A 79 -10.81 -2.17 2.87
N ALA A 80 -10.64 -3.29 3.58
CA ALA A 80 -11.74 -4.22 3.87
C ALA A 80 -12.83 -3.57 4.73
N HIS A 81 -12.44 -2.79 5.75
CA HIS A 81 -13.35 -2.00 6.57
C HIS A 81 -14.12 -0.96 5.74
N SER A 82 -13.49 -0.37 4.71
CA SER A 82 -14.15 0.58 3.80
C SER A 82 -15.30 -0.01 2.99
N MET A 83 -15.33 -1.33 2.82
CA MET A 83 -16.44 -2.06 2.21
C MET A 83 -17.31 -2.81 3.24
N GLY A 84 -17.05 -2.62 4.53
CA GLY A 84 -17.80 -3.23 5.63
C GLY A 84 -17.41 -4.67 5.97
N ALA A 85 -16.27 -5.14 5.48
CA ALA A 85 -15.71 -6.45 5.82
C ALA A 85 -14.68 -6.28 6.95
N TYR A 86 -15.06 -6.69 8.17
CA TYR A 86 -14.20 -6.63 9.36
C TYR A 86 -13.58 -7.97 9.74
N TYR A 87 -14.05 -9.05 9.12
CA TYR A 87 -13.64 -10.42 9.39
C TYR A 87 -13.32 -11.14 8.08
N SER A 88 -12.26 -11.94 8.12
CA SER A 88 -11.88 -12.86 7.06
C SER A 88 -12.07 -14.31 7.51
N MET A 89 -12.03 -15.22 6.55
CA MET A 89 -12.05 -16.65 6.78
C MET A 89 -11.15 -17.34 5.75
N ASP A 90 -10.35 -18.30 6.20
CA ASP A 90 -9.73 -19.27 5.30
C ASP A 90 -10.81 -20.26 4.87
N GLY A 91 -11.19 -20.20 3.58
CA GLY A 91 -12.24 -21.00 2.99
C GLY A 91 -11.80 -22.45 2.78
N THR A 92 -11.58 -23.17 3.89
CA THR A 92 -11.24 -24.61 3.87
C THR A 92 -12.32 -25.42 3.19
N GLU A 93 -13.59 -25.03 3.36
CA GLU A 93 -14.72 -25.59 2.62
C GLU A 93 -15.66 -24.48 2.14
N CYS A 94 -15.56 -24.16 0.84
CA CYS A 94 -16.50 -23.31 0.13
C CYS A 94 -17.17 -24.11 -1.00
N SER A 95 -18.50 -24.06 -1.07
CA SER A 95 -19.29 -24.73 -2.11
C SER A 95 -20.39 -23.81 -2.64
N LEU A 96 -20.53 -23.75 -3.96
CA LEU A 96 -21.59 -23.03 -4.64
C LEU A 96 -22.95 -23.72 -4.37
N ILE A 97 -23.89 -22.97 -3.80
CA ILE A 97 -25.27 -23.41 -3.57
C ILE A 97 -26.09 -23.18 -4.83
N GLU A 98 -26.05 -21.95 -5.34
CA GLU A 98 -26.89 -21.52 -6.45
C GLU A 98 -26.16 -20.50 -7.34
N GLU A 99 -26.21 -20.74 -8.65
CA GLU A 99 -25.81 -19.76 -9.64
C GLU A 99 -26.95 -18.78 -9.91
N HIS A 100 -26.87 -17.58 -9.34
CA HIS A 100 -27.82 -16.54 -9.68
C HIS A 100 -27.50 -15.95 -11.06
N TRP A 101 -28.54 -15.82 -11.90
CA TRP A 101 -28.42 -15.07 -13.14
C TRP A 101 -28.21 -13.59 -12.83
N SER A 102 -27.13 -13.02 -13.36
CA SER A 102 -26.86 -11.59 -13.32
C SER A 102 -26.04 -11.19 -14.54
N ILE A 103 -26.06 -9.91 -14.88
CA ILE A 103 -25.22 -9.39 -15.98
C ILE A 103 -23.74 -9.71 -15.73
N ARG A 104 -23.26 -9.60 -14.47
CA ARG A 104 -21.87 -9.87 -14.11
C ARG A 104 -21.53 -11.35 -14.18
N SER A 105 -22.39 -12.24 -13.67
CA SER A 105 -22.17 -13.69 -13.76
C SER A 105 -22.17 -14.18 -15.20
N CYS A 106 -23.08 -13.65 -16.05
CA CYS A 106 -23.08 -13.92 -17.49
C CYS A 106 -21.80 -13.43 -18.17
N MET A 107 -21.37 -12.21 -17.88
CA MET A 107 -20.13 -11.66 -18.43
C MET A 107 -18.91 -12.48 -17.99
N GLN A 108 -18.83 -12.87 -16.71
CA GLN A 108 -17.72 -13.68 -16.19
C GLN A 108 -17.64 -15.05 -16.88
N LYS A 109 -18.78 -15.72 -17.08
CA LYS A 109 -18.86 -16.98 -17.83
C LYS A 109 -18.49 -16.82 -19.31
N ALA A 110 -18.94 -15.73 -19.93
CA ALA A 110 -18.58 -15.43 -21.30
C ALA A 110 -17.06 -15.19 -21.44
N ILE A 111 -16.45 -14.47 -20.49
CA ILE A 111 -15.01 -14.25 -20.43
C ILE A 111 -14.27 -15.58 -20.24
N SER A 112 -14.70 -16.44 -19.31
CA SER A 112 -14.02 -17.72 -19.04
C SER A 112 -13.96 -18.65 -20.26
N ASN A 113 -14.94 -18.54 -21.17
CA ASN A 113 -15.04 -19.31 -22.40
C ASN A 113 -14.11 -18.84 -23.54
N LEU A 114 -13.44 -17.69 -23.38
CA LEU A 114 -12.44 -17.25 -24.36
C LEU A 114 -11.22 -18.18 -24.36
N GLU A 115 -10.40 -18.15 -25.40
CA GLU A 115 -9.18 -18.98 -25.45
C GLU A 115 -7.97 -18.24 -24.86
N ASP A 116 -7.83 -16.95 -25.20
CA ASP A 116 -6.68 -16.13 -24.81
C ASP A 116 -6.75 -15.68 -23.33
N GLN A 117 -5.76 -16.11 -22.54
CA GLN A 117 -5.66 -15.81 -21.12
C GLN A 117 -5.41 -14.32 -20.83
N THR A 118 -4.61 -13.64 -21.65
CA THR A 118 -4.32 -12.20 -21.49
C THR A 118 -5.59 -11.38 -21.69
N VAL A 119 -6.37 -11.75 -22.71
CA VAL A 119 -7.68 -11.13 -22.98
C VAL A 119 -8.65 -11.38 -21.83
N LYS A 120 -8.66 -12.59 -21.24
CA LYS A 120 -9.50 -12.90 -20.07
C LYS A 120 -9.18 -12.00 -18.89
N GLU A 121 -7.91 -11.89 -18.54
CA GLU A 121 -7.46 -11.09 -17.42
C GLU A 121 -7.83 -9.62 -17.60
N ASP A 122 -7.60 -9.06 -18.78
CA ASP A 122 -7.93 -7.67 -19.06
C ASP A 122 -9.44 -7.42 -19.09
N LEU A 123 -10.25 -8.31 -19.66
CA LEU A 123 -11.71 -8.19 -19.62
C LEU A 123 -12.27 -8.32 -18.19
N ASN A 124 -11.75 -9.26 -17.40
CA ASN A 124 -12.09 -9.39 -15.99
C ASN A 124 -11.77 -8.10 -15.22
N ARG A 125 -10.63 -7.46 -15.51
CA ARG A 125 -10.22 -6.19 -14.92
C ARG A 125 -11.10 -5.03 -15.38
N VAL A 126 -11.27 -4.82 -16.68
CA VAL A 126 -11.96 -3.66 -17.26
C VAL A 126 -13.47 -3.74 -17.03
N LEU A 127 -14.07 -4.91 -17.27
CA LEU A 127 -15.52 -5.10 -17.22
C LEU A 127 -16.04 -5.49 -15.84
N LEU A 128 -15.30 -6.29 -15.08
CA LEU A 128 -15.77 -6.85 -13.80
C LEU A 128 -14.99 -6.33 -12.59
N ASN A 129 -13.94 -5.54 -12.80
CA ASN A 129 -13.07 -5.01 -11.74
C ASN A 129 -12.39 -6.12 -10.90
N MET A 130 -12.19 -7.29 -11.52
CA MET A 130 -11.42 -8.40 -10.97
C MET A 130 -9.96 -8.18 -11.37
N LYS A 131 -9.12 -7.82 -10.38
CA LYS A 131 -7.71 -7.47 -10.61
C LYS A 131 -6.84 -8.70 -10.31
N THR A 132 -5.71 -8.81 -11.00
CA THR A 132 -4.66 -9.76 -10.63
C THR A 132 -3.68 -9.09 -9.66
N ASP A 133 -2.92 -9.87 -8.89
CA ASP A 133 -1.93 -9.34 -7.94
C ASP A 133 -0.77 -8.59 -8.65
N GLN A 134 -0.63 -8.79 -9.97
CA GLN A 134 0.35 -8.10 -10.83
C GLN A 134 -0.15 -6.78 -11.42
N ASP A 135 -1.40 -6.37 -11.16
CA ASP A 135 -1.90 -5.08 -11.62
C ASP A 135 -1.16 -3.95 -10.89
N ASN A 136 -0.10 -3.43 -11.52
CA ASN A 136 0.63 -2.25 -11.07
C ASN A 136 -0.34 -1.18 -10.56
N SER A 137 -0.07 -0.66 -9.36
CA SER A 137 -0.80 0.40 -8.68
C SER A 137 -0.62 1.74 -9.39
N SER A 138 -1.00 1.80 -10.66
CA SER A 138 -1.19 3.07 -11.38
C SER A 138 -2.51 3.68 -10.94
N PHE A 139 -2.49 5.00 -10.83
CA PHE A 139 -3.63 5.85 -10.60
C PHE A 139 -4.84 5.52 -11.50
N LEU A 140 -4.61 5.02 -12.72
CA LEU A 140 -5.64 4.69 -13.70
C LEU A 140 -6.27 3.31 -13.50
N ASN A 141 -5.60 2.42 -12.77
CA ASN A 141 -6.10 1.10 -12.46
C ASN A 141 -7.01 1.10 -11.22
N GLU A 142 -7.20 2.25 -10.58
CA GLU A 142 -8.11 2.41 -9.45
C GLU A 142 -9.57 2.10 -9.79
N HIS A 143 -10.31 1.68 -8.76
CA HIS A 143 -11.65 1.12 -8.92
C HIS A 143 -12.60 2.07 -9.67
N GLY A 144 -12.97 1.64 -10.88
CA GLY A 144 -14.11 2.17 -11.60
C GLY A 144 -13.87 3.21 -12.69
N PHE A 145 -12.62 3.46 -13.04
CA PHE A 145 -12.35 4.40 -14.11
C PHE A 145 -12.86 3.94 -15.48
N SER A 146 -12.95 2.62 -15.74
CA SER A 146 -13.49 2.06 -17.00
C SER A 146 -14.96 2.43 -17.23
N TYR A 147 -15.85 2.17 -16.28
CA TYR A 147 -17.27 2.53 -16.41
C TYR A 147 -17.51 4.04 -16.31
N ALA A 148 -16.68 4.79 -15.57
CA ALA A 148 -16.75 6.24 -15.56
C ALA A 148 -16.35 6.81 -16.94
N GLY A 149 -15.30 6.24 -17.56
CA GLY A 149 -14.87 6.52 -18.92
C GLY A 149 -15.96 6.24 -19.95
N MET A 150 -16.61 5.08 -19.87
CA MET A 150 -17.74 4.74 -20.74
C MET A 150 -18.89 5.76 -20.61
N LEU A 151 -19.27 6.16 -19.39
CA LEU A 151 -20.30 7.19 -19.19
C LEU A 151 -19.88 8.55 -19.79
N LEU A 152 -18.59 8.91 -19.75
CA LEU A 152 -18.09 10.14 -20.37
C LEU A 152 -18.18 10.09 -21.90
N ILE A 153 -17.81 8.97 -22.51
CA ILE A 153 -17.93 8.75 -23.96
C ILE A 153 -19.40 8.81 -24.36
N GLY A 154 -20.28 8.11 -23.62
CA GLY A 154 -21.72 8.13 -23.84
C GLY A 154 -22.31 9.55 -23.82
N ASP A 155 -21.95 10.39 -22.84
CA ASP A 155 -22.43 11.79 -22.79
C ASP A 155 -21.94 12.62 -24.00
N ARG A 156 -20.69 12.39 -24.46
CA ARG A 156 -20.13 13.08 -25.64
C ARG A 156 -20.86 12.68 -26.92
N ILE A 157 -21.10 11.39 -27.13
CA ILE A 157 -21.81 10.88 -28.31
C ILE A 157 -23.25 11.40 -28.31
N LEU A 158 -23.97 11.23 -27.20
CA LEU A 158 -25.38 11.63 -27.10
C LEU A 158 -25.61 13.14 -27.27
N LYS A 159 -24.58 13.99 -27.07
CA LYS A 159 -24.68 15.43 -27.33
C LYS A 159 -25.05 15.75 -28.78
N TYR A 160 -24.72 14.89 -29.73
CA TYR A 160 -25.02 15.09 -31.15
C TYR A 160 -26.43 14.64 -31.54
N PHE A 161 -27.08 13.80 -30.72
CA PHE A 161 -28.37 13.19 -31.06
C PHE A 161 -29.54 13.73 -30.25
N ILE A 162 -29.30 14.19 -29.01
CA ILE A 162 -30.37 14.62 -28.10
C ILE A 162 -30.02 15.90 -27.35
N ASP A 163 -31.06 16.68 -27.02
CA ASP A 163 -30.92 17.93 -26.29
C ASP A 163 -30.36 17.74 -24.87
N ARG A 164 -29.85 18.82 -24.28
CA ARG A 164 -29.20 18.80 -22.96
C ARG A 164 -30.08 18.23 -21.83
N ARG A 165 -31.40 18.45 -21.87
CA ARG A 165 -32.33 18.00 -20.83
C ARG A 165 -32.58 16.51 -20.96
N ARG A 166 -32.88 16.02 -22.16
CA ARG A 166 -33.03 14.57 -22.44
C ARG A 166 -31.75 13.82 -22.14
N ARG A 167 -30.60 14.34 -22.60
CA ARG A 167 -29.28 13.75 -22.35
C ARG A 167 -29.00 13.57 -20.86
N ARG A 168 -29.27 14.60 -20.05
CA ARG A 168 -29.08 14.50 -18.60
C ARG A 168 -29.90 13.38 -17.98
N LYS A 169 -31.16 13.20 -18.39
CA LYS A 169 -32.03 12.11 -17.91
C LYS A 169 -31.47 10.75 -18.29
N VAL A 170 -31.13 10.56 -19.58
CA VAL A 170 -30.56 9.31 -20.09
C VAL A 170 -29.28 8.95 -19.35
N MET A 171 -28.35 9.89 -19.20
CA MET A 171 -27.09 9.65 -18.50
C MET A 171 -27.25 9.41 -17.00
N THR A 172 -28.29 9.97 -16.38
CA THR A 172 -28.58 9.72 -14.95
C THR A 172 -29.18 8.31 -14.78
N ALA A 173 -30.07 7.89 -15.67
CA ALA A 173 -30.60 6.53 -15.69
C ALA A 173 -29.50 5.50 -15.97
N ALA A 174 -28.64 5.72 -16.96
CA ALA A 174 -27.51 4.85 -17.24
C ALA A 174 -26.56 4.72 -16.03
N ASN A 175 -26.25 5.82 -15.36
CA ASN A 175 -25.42 5.80 -14.15
C ASN A 175 -26.09 5.01 -13.01
N LEU A 176 -27.40 5.18 -12.79
CA LEU A 176 -28.16 4.41 -11.80
C LEU A 176 -28.13 2.90 -12.10
N VAL A 177 -28.34 2.52 -13.36
CA VAL A 177 -28.29 1.10 -13.79
C VAL A 177 -26.92 0.49 -13.51
N LEU A 178 -25.84 1.16 -13.90
CA LEU A 178 -24.48 0.69 -13.60
C LEU A 178 -24.22 0.63 -12.09
N THR A 179 -24.71 1.61 -11.33
CA THR A 179 -24.59 1.61 -9.87
C THR A 179 -25.23 0.36 -9.28
N ILE A 180 -26.37 -0.09 -9.79
CA ILE A 180 -27.05 -1.31 -9.33
C ILE A 180 -26.26 -2.57 -9.77
N ILE A 181 -25.86 -2.64 -11.05
CA ILE A 181 -25.14 -3.80 -11.60
C ILE A 181 -23.85 -4.09 -10.82
N TYR A 182 -23.11 -3.05 -10.44
CA TYR A 182 -21.82 -3.18 -9.76
C TYR A 182 -21.89 -3.12 -8.22
N HIS A 183 -23.08 -3.30 -7.62
CA HIS A 183 -23.30 -3.22 -6.16
C HIS A 183 -22.82 -1.91 -5.52
N ALA A 184 -23.21 -0.80 -6.14
CA ALA A 184 -22.97 0.56 -5.67
C ALA A 184 -21.48 0.87 -5.43
N PRO A 185 -20.62 0.81 -6.47
CA PRO A 185 -19.24 1.22 -6.30
C PRO A 185 -19.19 2.73 -6.08
N MET A 186 -18.36 3.17 -5.14
CA MET A 186 -18.37 4.54 -4.64
C MET A 186 -18.26 5.61 -5.73
N LEU A 187 -17.43 5.38 -6.76
CA LEU A 187 -17.27 6.32 -7.87
C LEU A 187 -18.58 6.55 -8.66
N LEU A 188 -19.37 5.50 -8.91
CA LEU A 188 -20.68 5.61 -9.55
C LEU A 188 -21.70 6.29 -8.65
N VAL A 189 -21.71 5.93 -7.36
CA VAL A 189 -22.60 6.56 -6.36
C VAL A 189 -22.31 8.06 -6.26
N GLN A 190 -21.04 8.46 -6.19
CA GLN A 190 -20.64 9.85 -6.12
C GLN A 190 -20.98 10.61 -7.41
N ALA A 191 -20.83 9.98 -8.58
CA ALA A 191 -21.27 10.55 -9.85
C ALA A 191 -22.81 10.69 -9.90
N LEU A 192 -23.54 9.71 -9.35
CA LEU A 192 -25.01 9.68 -9.34
C LEU A 192 -25.58 10.75 -8.42
N ILE A 193 -25.11 10.84 -7.17
CA ILE A 193 -25.49 11.88 -6.21
C ILE A 193 -25.25 13.26 -6.85
N PHE A 194 -24.08 13.48 -7.44
CA PHE A 194 -23.80 14.77 -8.06
C PHE A 194 -24.73 15.09 -9.23
N ARG A 195 -25.02 14.11 -10.11
CA ARG A 195 -26.00 14.26 -11.20
C ARG A 195 -27.39 14.63 -10.66
N LEU A 196 -27.86 13.97 -9.61
CA LEU A 196 -29.13 14.29 -8.96
C LEU A 196 -29.12 15.70 -8.37
N LEU A 197 -28.03 16.09 -7.69
CA LEU A 197 -27.87 17.43 -7.15
C LEU A 197 -27.90 18.52 -8.23
N THR A 198 -27.52 18.23 -9.49
CA THR A 198 -27.63 19.21 -10.58
C THR A 198 -29.07 19.63 -10.92
N ILE A 199 -30.09 18.92 -10.41
CA ILE A 199 -31.51 19.27 -10.54
C ILE A 199 -31.89 20.36 -9.52
N THR A 200 -31.17 20.45 -8.41
CA THR A 200 -31.42 21.43 -7.36
C THR A 200 -30.95 22.83 -7.74
N LYS A 201 -31.52 23.83 -7.07
CA LYS A 201 -31.12 25.25 -7.18
C LYS A 201 -29.83 25.60 -6.45
N LEU A 202 -29.19 24.64 -5.77
CA LEU A 202 -27.94 24.86 -5.05
C LEU A 202 -26.83 25.36 -5.98
N ASP A 203 -25.94 26.20 -5.46
CA ASP A 203 -24.74 26.59 -6.20
C ASP A 203 -23.72 25.44 -6.28
N GLN A 204 -22.65 25.61 -7.06
CA GLN A 204 -21.64 24.56 -7.23
C GLN A 204 -20.89 24.22 -5.93
N PRO A 205 -20.43 25.19 -5.11
CA PRO A 205 -19.85 24.91 -3.80
C PRO A 205 -20.76 24.05 -2.90
N GLN A 206 -22.04 24.42 -2.77
CA GLN A 206 -23.02 23.69 -1.97
C GLN A 206 -23.22 22.26 -2.49
N LYS A 207 -23.31 22.08 -3.83
CA LYS A 207 -23.39 20.76 -4.46
C LYS A 207 -22.17 19.90 -4.16
N THR A 208 -20.98 20.48 -4.21
CA THR A 208 -19.73 19.79 -3.91
C THR A 208 -19.72 19.33 -2.45
N VAL A 209 -19.93 20.24 -1.50
CA VAL A 209 -19.92 19.93 -0.06
C VAL A 209 -20.97 18.87 0.26
N LEU A 210 -22.21 19.06 -0.18
CA LEU A 210 -23.30 18.12 0.09
C LEU A 210 -23.01 16.74 -0.50
N CYS A 211 -22.45 16.66 -1.71
CA CYS A 211 -22.11 15.36 -2.29
C CYS A 211 -20.99 14.65 -1.50
N LEU A 212 -19.96 15.38 -1.08
CA LEU A 212 -18.87 14.78 -0.30
C LEU A 212 -19.36 14.32 1.07
N THR A 213 -20.18 15.13 1.75
CA THR A 213 -20.82 14.75 3.03
C THR A 213 -21.69 13.51 2.88
N LEU A 214 -22.53 13.43 1.84
CA LEU A 214 -23.37 12.25 1.62
C LEU A 214 -22.54 10.99 1.32
N ILE A 215 -21.41 11.12 0.62
CA ILE A 215 -20.53 9.97 0.37
C ILE A 215 -19.82 9.53 1.64
N LEU A 216 -19.29 10.45 2.46
CA LEU A 216 -18.68 10.09 3.74
C LEU A 216 -19.71 9.49 4.71
N PHE A 217 -21.00 9.84 4.58
CA PHE A 217 -22.05 9.17 5.33
C PHE A 217 -22.30 7.73 4.84
N LEU A 218 -22.30 7.50 3.52
CA LEU A 218 -22.51 6.17 2.94
C LEU A 218 -21.26 5.27 3.05
N TYR A 219 -20.07 5.85 3.10
CA TYR A 219 -18.77 5.18 3.13
C TYR A 219 -17.83 5.89 4.12
N PRO A 220 -17.98 5.70 5.44
CA PRO A 220 -17.24 6.46 6.46
C PRO A 220 -15.73 6.25 6.40
N CYS A 221 -15.26 5.04 6.07
CA CYS A 221 -13.84 4.73 5.90
C CYS A 221 -13.32 5.02 4.48
N SER A 222 -14.03 5.80 3.67
CA SER A 222 -13.56 6.13 2.30
C SER A 222 -12.66 7.36 2.22
N LEU A 223 -12.43 8.07 3.34
CA LEU A 223 -11.70 9.34 3.36
C LEU A 223 -10.32 9.25 2.70
N LEU A 224 -9.61 8.14 2.91
CA LEU A 224 -8.28 7.88 2.36
C LEU A 224 -8.29 7.14 1.01
N SER A 225 -9.46 6.85 0.44
CA SER A 225 -9.52 6.14 -0.84
C SER A 225 -9.33 7.09 -2.04
N LEU A 226 -8.51 6.69 -3.02
CA LEU A 226 -8.29 7.46 -4.24
C LEU A 226 -9.58 7.70 -5.03
N SER A 227 -10.49 6.72 -5.05
CA SER A 227 -11.82 6.86 -5.67
C SER A 227 -12.69 7.95 -5.01
N PHE A 228 -12.40 8.36 -3.77
CA PHE A 228 -13.07 9.50 -3.11
C PHE A 228 -12.31 10.80 -3.38
N LEU A 229 -11.00 10.77 -3.15
CA LEU A 229 -10.13 11.95 -3.15
C LEU A 229 -9.94 12.56 -4.54
N ILE A 230 -9.80 11.75 -5.59
CA ILE A 230 -9.58 12.24 -6.95
C ILE A 230 -10.80 13.03 -7.46
N PRO A 231 -12.04 12.48 -7.43
CA PRO A 231 -13.20 13.27 -7.82
C PRO A 231 -13.45 14.45 -6.88
N ALA A 232 -13.13 14.33 -5.59
CA ALA A 232 -13.19 15.46 -4.66
C ALA A 232 -12.27 16.59 -5.12
N CYS A 233 -11.04 16.29 -5.52
CA CYS A 233 -10.09 17.26 -6.09
C CYS A 233 -10.65 17.97 -7.33
N TYR A 234 -11.17 17.21 -8.30
CA TYR A 234 -11.83 17.79 -9.47
C TYR A 234 -13.03 18.65 -9.10
N ARG A 235 -13.73 18.38 -7.99
CA ARG A 235 -14.89 19.16 -7.54
C ARG A 235 -14.49 20.40 -6.75
N PHE A 236 -13.51 20.31 -5.86
CA PHE A 236 -12.93 21.45 -5.17
C PHE A 236 -12.35 22.46 -6.14
N SER A 237 -11.89 21.99 -7.32
CA SER A 237 -11.44 22.90 -8.36
C SER A 237 -12.49 23.93 -8.80
N PHE A 238 -13.79 23.65 -8.65
CA PHE A 238 -14.86 24.62 -8.95
C PHE A 238 -14.92 25.77 -7.92
N LEU A 239 -14.29 25.65 -6.75
CA LEU A 239 -14.16 26.75 -5.79
C LEU A 239 -13.15 27.80 -6.27
N PHE A 240 -12.21 27.43 -7.14
CA PHE A 240 -11.17 28.34 -7.64
C PHE A 240 -11.66 29.16 -8.84
N LYS A 241 -11.66 30.48 -8.71
CA LYS A 241 -12.00 31.42 -9.81
C LYS A 241 -10.89 31.57 -10.86
N LYS A 242 -9.63 31.46 -10.46
CA LYS A 242 -8.43 31.59 -11.32
C LYS A 242 -7.54 30.35 -11.24
N ASN A 243 -6.82 30.06 -12.33
CA ASN A 243 -5.83 28.98 -12.42
C ASN A 243 -6.37 27.58 -12.02
N ARG A 244 -7.68 27.37 -12.16
CA ARG A 244 -8.37 26.13 -11.76
C ARG A 244 -7.67 24.84 -12.20
N LYS A 245 -7.33 24.74 -13.49
CA LYS A 245 -6.67 23.55 -14.05
C LYS A 245 -5.31 23.29 -13.38
N LYS A 246 -4.49 24.34 -13.23
CA LYS A 246 -3.17 24.25 -12.56
C LYS A 246 -3.32 23.84 -11.09
N LYS A 247 -4.23 24.47 -10.34
CA LYS A 247 -4.49 24.12 -8.94
C LYS A 247 -4.95 22.67 -8.78
N THR A 248 -5.82 22.19 -9.68
CA THR A 248 -6.27 20.78 -9.69
C THR A 248 -5.13 19.83 -9.99
N PHE A 249 -4.30 20.18 -10.99
CA PHE A 249 -3.15 19.40 -11.41
C PHE A 249 -2.18 19.17 -10.24
N PHE A 250 -1.71 20.24 -9.59
CA PHE A 250 -0.78 20.09 -8.46
C PHE A 250 -1.42 19.41 -7.23
N MET A 251 -2.72 19.62 -6.99
CA MET A 251 -3.42 18.93 -5.91
C MET A 251 -3.49 17.41 -6.14
N ILE A 252 -3.71 16.96 -7.39
CA ILE A 252 -3.70 15.52 -7.72
C ILE A 252 -2.27 14.97 -7.67
N LEU A 253 -1.24 15.71 -8.13
CA LEU A 253 0.16 15.28 -7.95
C LEU A 253 0.51 15.08 -6.47
N CYS A 254 0.02 15.96 -5.59
CA CYS A 254 0.20 15.79 -4.15
C CYS A 254 -0.49 14.50 -3.67
N LEU A 255 -1.72 14.22 -4.12
CA LEU A 255 -2.40 12.96 -3.78
C LEU A 255 -1.66 11.73 -4.30
N GLU A 256 -1.23 11.71 -5.55
CA GLU A 256 -0.42 10.60 -6.09
C GLU A 256 0.81 10.35 -5.24
N SER A 257 1.52 11.42 -4.86
CA SER A 257 2.70 11.31 -4.00
C SER A 257 2.40 10.78 -2.59
N ILE A 258 1.26 11.14 -2.01
CA ILE A 258 0.82 10.64 -0.70
C ILE A 258 0.50 9.14 -0.76
N PHE A 259 -0.26 8.72 -1.78
CA PHE A 259 -0.89 7.39 -1.80
C PHE A 259 -0.15 6.34 -2.63
N LEU A 260 0.55 6.77 -3.67
CA LEU A 260 1.23 5.89 -4.62
C LEU A 260 2.75 6.01 -4.52
N HIS A 261 3.25 6.92 -3.68
CA HIS A 261 4.69 7.16 -3.50
C HIS A 261 5.44 7.43 -4.80
N THR A 262 4.70 7.91 -5.79
CA THR A 262 5.11 8.17 -7.15
C THR A 262 4.28 9.33 -7.64
N ILE A 263 4.87 10.14 -8.51
CA ILE A 263 4.17 11.22 -9.18
C ILE A 263 4.39 11.06 -10.66
N ASN A 264 3.31 11.11 -11.44
CA ASN A 264 3.43 11.13 -12.89
C ASN A 264 2.71 12.34 -13.49
N PRO A 265 3.44 13.46 -13.73
CA PRO A 265 2.89 14.65 -14.36
C PRO A 265 2.22 14.38 -15.71
N PHE A 266 2.73 13.42 -16.49
CA PHE A 266 2.17 13.08 -17.80
C PHE A 266 0.87 12.30 -17.67
N GLU A 267 0.77 11.37 -16.71
CA GLU A 267 -0.45 10.62 -16.42
C GLU A 267 -1.61 11.56 -16.09
N ILE A 268 -1.39 12.60 -15.27
CA ILE A 268 -2.44 13.59 -14.95
C ILE A 268 -2.78 14.49 -16.14
N LEU A 269 -1.78 14.95 -16.90
CA LEU A 269 -2.04 15.78 -18.09
C LEU A 269 -2.86 15.01 -19.13
N LEU A 270 -2.62 13.72 -19.25
CA LEU A 270 -3.27 12.82 -20.19
C LEU A 270 -4.45 12.06 -19.58
N TYR A 271 -4.80 12.35 -18.32
CA TYR A 271 -5.91 11.72 -17.60
C TYR A 271 -7.23 11.70 -18.39
N PRO A 272 -7.66 12.77 -19.08
CA PRO A 272 -8.89 12.71 -19.88
C PRO A 272 -8.81 11.73 -21.06
N ILE A 273 -7.61 11.48 -21.59
CA ILE A 273 -7.34 10.55 -22.68
C ILE A 273 -7.29 9.13 -22.13
N THR A 274 -6.60 8.88 -21.01
CA THR A 274 -6.51 7.57 -20.38
C THR A 274 -7.88 7.06 -19.90
N VAL A 275 -8.67 7.92 -19.25
CA VAL A 275 -10.04 7.59 -18.84
C VAL A 275 -10.95 7.32 -20.05
N ALA A 276 -10.75 8.06 -21.15
CA ALA A 276 -11.45 7.74 -22.39
C ALA A 276 -10.98 6.40 -22.97
N GLY A 277 -9.68 6.10 -22.95
CA GLY A 277 -9.11 4.83 -23.40
C GLY A 277 -9.68 3.64 -22.64
N THR A 278 -9.71 3.69 -21.31
CA THR A 278 -10.33 2.64 -20.48
C THR A 278 -11.84 2.50 -20.74
N GLY A 279 -12.53 3.62 -21.01
CA GLY A 279 -13.93 3.59 -21.45
C GLY A 279 -14.14 2.96 -22.84
N ILE A 280 -13.21 3.16 -23.77
CA ILE A 280 -13.22 2.52 -25.09
C ILE A 280 -12.97 1.01 -24.93
N LEU A 281 -11.96 0.62 -24.13
CA LEU A 281 -11.70 -0.79 -23.83
C LEU A 281 -12.93 -1.46 -23.20
N TRP A 282 -13.64 -0.77 -22.31
CA TRP A 282 -14.90 -1.28 -21.74
C TRP A 282 -15.95 -1.56 -22.83
N ILE A 283 -16.14 -0.61 -23.76
CA ILE A 283 -17.12 -0.76 -24.85
C ILE A 283 -16.72 -1.90 -25.80
N ILE A 284 -15.46 -1.91 -26.24
CA ILE A 284 -14.95 -2.94 -27.16
C ILE A 284 -14.97 -4.31 -26.47
N GLY A 285 -14.59 -4.39 -25.20
CA GLY A 285 -14.63 -5.63 -24.43
C GLY A 285 -16.03 -6.21 -24.33
N LEU A 286 -17.04 -5.36 -24.09
CA LEU A 286 -18.44 -5.81 -24.14
C LEU A 286 -18.83 -6.33 -25.54
N LEU A 287 -18.37 -5.65 -26.60
CA LEU A 287 -18.61 -6.11 -27.98
C LEU A 287 -17.87 -7.42 -28.29
N THR A 288 -16.67 -7.63 -27.76
CA THR A 288 -15.90 -8.88 -27.91
C THR A 288 -16.64 -10.06 -27.30
N LEU A 289 -17.34 -9.88 -26.17
CA LEU A 289 -18.19 -10.92 -25.60
C LEU A 289 -19.40 -11.28 -26.49
N LEU A 290 -19.91 -10.32 -27.28
CA LEU A 290 -21.01 -10.54 -28.22
C LEU A 290 -20.51 -11.07 -29.58
N PHE A 291 -19.30 -10.66 -29.98
CA PHE A 291 -18.67 -10.95 -31.26
C PHE A 291 -17.19 -11.31 -31.03
N PRO A 292 -16.88 -12.58 -30.71
CA PRO A 292 -15.52 -13.02 -30.34
C PRO A 292 -14.45 -12.94 -31.45
N VAL A 293 -14.81 -12.38 -32.61
CA VAL A 293 -13.91 -12.15 -33.75
C VAL A 293 -13.23 -10.78 -33.70
N LEU A 294 -13.61 -9.90 -32.76
CA LEU A 294 -13.01 -8.58 -32.62
C LEU A 294 -11.59 -8.67 -32.05
N PRO A 295 -10.61 -7.93 -32.61
CA PRO A 295 -9.22 -7.99 -32.18
C PRO A 295 -8.99 -7.19 -30.88
N TYR A 296 -9.59 -7.63 -29.78
CA TYR A 296 -9.49 -6.97 -28.46
C TYR A 296 -8.05 -6.78 -28.00
N ASP A 297 -7.22 -7.80 -28.21
CA ASP A 297 -5.80 -7.78 -27.86
C ASP A 297 -5.04 -6.63 -28.55
N MET A 298 -5.33 -6.31 -29.81
CA MET A 298 -4.72 -5.15 -30.48
C MET A 298 -5.04 -3.83 -29.78
N PHE A 299 -6.26 -3.67 -29.26
CA PHE A 299 -6.63 -2.48 -28.48
C PHE A 299 -5.94 -2.45 -27.12
N CYS A 300 -5.79 -3.62 -26.47
CA CYS A 300 -5.04 -3.75 -25.22
C CYS A 300 -3.58 -3.38 -25.40
N GLN A 301 -2.93 -3.91 -26.44
CA GLN A 301 -1.54 -3.59 -26.78
C GLN A 301 -1.36 -2.10 -27.13
N ALA A 302 -2.30 -1.50 -27.86
CA ALA A 302 -2.25 -0.07 -28.15
C ALA A 302 -2.38 0.77 -26.86
N PHE A 303 -3.31 0.41 -25.97
CA PHE A 303 -3.50 1.11 -24.70
C PHE A 303 -2.31 0.90 -23.75
N SER A 304 -1.76 -0.30 -23.65
CA SER A 304 -0.57 -0.60 -22.84
C SER A 304 0.68 0.07 -23.40
N GLY A 305 0.82 0.18 -24.71
CA GLY A 305 1.85 0.97 -25.38
C GLY A 305 1.78 2.45 -25.00
N LEU A 306 0.58 3.04 -25.00
CA LEU A 306 0.37 4.41 -24.53
C LEU A 306 0.74 4.57 -23.04
N ASN A 307 0.31 3.63 -22.19
CA ASN A 307 0.66 3.68 -20.76
C ASN A 307 2.17 3.58 -20.54
N ARG A 308 2.88 2.71 -21.27
CA ARG A 308 4.36 2.62 -21.23
C ARG A 308 5.04 3.90 -21.70
N ILE A 309 4.50 4.54 -22.73
CA ILE A 309 5.02 5.84 -23.19
C ILE A 309 4.80 6.91 -22.12
N TRP A 310 3.85 6.79 -21.20
CA TRP A 310 3.64 7.81 -20.16
C TRP A 310 4.35 7.46 -18.85
N SER A 311 4.71 6.20 -18.63
CA SER A 311 5.40 5.75 -17.40
C SER A 311 6.83 6.25 -17.26
N PHE A 312 7.49 6.76 -18.31
CA PHE A 312 8.79 7.47 -18.14
C PHE A 312 8.68 8.71 -17.26
N GLY A 313 7.45 9.21 -17.08
CA GLY A 313 7.13 10.34 -16.23
C GLY A 313 7.15 10.06 -14.73
N ASN A 314 7.33 8.80 -14.31
CA ASN A 314 7.29 8.42 -12.91
C ASN A 314 8.48 9.04 -12.17
N ILE A 315 8.17 9.88 -11.20
CA ILE A 315 9.12 10.40 -10.22
C ILE A 315 8.78 9.75 -8.89
N TYR A 316 9.59 8.79 -8.46
CA TYR A 316 9.43 8.10 -7.18
C TYR A 316 9.66 9.05 -6.02
N GLY A 317 8.93 8.84 -4.93
CA GLY A 317 9.00 9.64 -3.72
C GLY A 317 7.67 9.90 -3.04
N SER A 318 7.71 9.95 -1.72
CA SER A 318 6.59 10.44 -0.92
C SER A 318 6.28 11.92 -1.16
N MET A 319 5.17 12.41 -0.56
CA MET A 319 4.74 13.82 -0.62
C MET A 319 5.84 14.82 -0.26
N LEU A 320 6.88 14.36 0.41
CA LEU A 320 7.97 15.20 0.82
C LEU A 320 9.16 15.30 -0.10
N GLY A 321 9.13 14.48 -1.13
CA GLY A 321 10.12 14.52 -2.16
C GLY A 321 9.80 15.38 -3.32
N CYS A 322 9.67 14.70 -4.46
CA CYS A 322 9.09 15.29 -5.64
C CYS A 322 7.74 15.95 -5.30
N GLY A 323 6.96 15.36 -4.38
CA GLY A 323 5.70 15.91 -3.89
C GLY A 323 5.82 17.28 -3.23
N LEU A 324 6.95 17.59 -2.56
CA LEU A 324 7.10 18.85 -1.83
C LEU A 324 7.21 20.01 -2.80
N ILE A 325 7.94 19.84 -3.90
CA ILE A 325 8.02 20.85 -4.96
C ILE A 325 6.62 21.15 -5.48
N PHE A 326 5.82 20.13 -5.76
CA PHE A 326 4.45 20.29 -6.24
C PHE A 326 3.50 20.86 -5.18
N PHE A 327 3.69 20.53 -3.91
CA PHE A 327 2.97 21.11 -2.79
C PHE A 327 3.30 22.58 -2.59
N LEU A 328 4.57 22.98 -2.64
CA LEU A 328 5.00 24.37 -2.57
C LEU A 328 4.48 25.18 -3.76
N LEU A 329 4.48 24.60 -4.97
CA LEU A 329 3.87 25.20 -6.15
C LEU A 329 2.35 25.34 -5.99
N TYR A 330 1.68 24.34 -5.42
CA TYR A 330 0.26 24.43 -5.08
C TYR A 330 0.00 25.55 -4.06
N CYS A 331 0.77 25.61 -2.96
CA CYS A 331 0.71 26.65 -1.95
C CYS A 331 0.90 28.04 -2.58
N PHE A 332 1.90 28.20 -3.44
CA PHE A 332 2.15 29.44 -4.18
C PHE A 332 0.94 29.84 -5.05
N LEU A 333 0.29 28.88 -5.71
CA LEU A 333 -0.91 29.15 -6.51
C LEU A 333 -2.12 29.56 -5.67
N VAL A 334 -2.19 29.12 -4.41
CA VAL A 334 -3.32 29.36 -3.49
C VAL A 334 -3.03 30.48 -2.48
N ARG A 335 -1.81 31.08 -2.50
CA ARG A 335 -1.34 32.15 -1.59
C ARG A 335 -2.24 33.38 -1.45
N GLU A 336 -3.15 33.60 -2.40
CA GLU A 336 -4.19 34.62 -2.33
C GLU A 336 -5.22 34.37 -1.20
N HIS A 337 -5.16 33.21 -0.55
CA HIS A 337 -6.00 32.79 0.58
C HIS A 337 -5.17 32.65 1.89
N GLN A 338 -4.62 33.75 2.39
CA GLN A 338 -3.57 33.79 3.43
C GLN A 338 -3.95 33.28 4.85
N HIS A 339 -5.21 33.00 5.14
CA HIS A 339 -5.67 32.62 6.50
C HIS A 339 -5.31 31.18 6.94
N TYR A 340 -4.45 30.46 6.21
CA TYR A 340 -4.12 29.06 6.50
C TYR A 340 -2.62 28.80 6.73
N ILE A 341 -1.79 29.84 6.95
CA ILE A 341 -0.33 29.74 7.14
C ILE A 341 0.11 28.78 8.25
N GLU A 342 -0.60 28.75 9.37
CA GLU A 342 -0.29 27.85 10.49
C GLU A 342 -0.57 26.38 10.14
N LEU A 343 -1.64 26.12 9.37
CA LEU A 343 -1.95 24.80 8.80
C LEU A 343 -0.95 24.41 7.71
N TRP A 344 -0.41 25.38 6.96
CA TRP A 344 0.64 25.13 5.96
C TRP A 344 1.97 24.73 6.62
N ILE A 345 2.35 25.37 7.73
CA ILE A 345 3.56 25.06 8.50
C ILE A 345 3.40 23.72 9.24
N ALA A 346 2.24 23.47 9.86
CA ALA A 346 1.96 22.19 10.50
C ALA A 346 1.92 21.04 9.48
N GLY A 347 1.31 21.28 8.31
CA GLY A 347 1.36 20.37 7.17
C GLY A 347 2.79 20.11 6.73
N LEU A 348 3.59 21.14 6.47
CA LEU A 348 5.01 21.03 6.11
C LEU A 348 5.84 20.32 7.21
N PHE A 349 5.46 20.35 8.48
CA PHE A 349 6.22 19.67 9.55
C PHE A 349 5.89 18.17 9.64
N VAL A 350 4.60 17.81 9.51
CA VAL A 350 4.14 16.41 9.39
C VAL A 350 4.65 15.81 8.09
N PHE A 351 4.50 16.56 7.00
CA PHE A 351 5.25 16.40 5.77
C PHE A 351 6.66 16.96 5.94
N LEU A 352 7.48 16.64 6.93
CA LEU A 352 8.96 16.67 6.77
C LEU A 352 9.60 15.37 7.29
N ILE A 353 8.87 14.66 8.14
CA ILE A 353 9.20 13.35 8.69
C ILE A 353 9.07 12.21 7.64
N PHE A 354 8.25 12.42 6.59
CA PHE A 354 7.80 11.49 5.53
C PHE A 354 8.66 11.17 4.24
N GLY A 355 9.71 11.88 3.78
CA GLY A 355 10.56 11.41 2.63
C GLY A 355 11.20 12.37 1.56
N LEU A 356 11.96 11.76 0.63
CA LEU A 356 12.91 12.22 -0.44
C LEU A 356 13.83 13.44 -0.21
N PHE A 357 13.34 14.60 0.25
CA PHE A 357 14.24 15.61 0.85
C PHE A 357 14.22 15.39 2.35
N HIS A 358 14.54 14.16 2.75
CA HIS A 358 14.74 13.87 4.15
C HIS A 358 16.17 14.31 4.46
N PRO A 359 16.38 15.46 5.14
CA PRO A 359 17.73 15.97 5.41
C PRO A 359 18.44 15.13 6.47
N LEU A 360 17.76 14.13 7.03
CA LEU A 360 18.26 13.25 8.07
C LEU A 360 18.56 11.89 7.44
N GLY A 361 19.64 11.27 7.90
CA GLY A 361 19.80 9.83 7.71
C GLY A 361 18.78 9.08 8.54
N GLU A 362 18.61 7.80 8.28
CA GLU A 362 17.84 6.91 9.16
C GLU A 362 18.33 5.47 9.08
N VAL A 363 18.03 4.71 10.14
CA VAL A 363 18.05 3.25 10.15
C VAL A 363 16.59 2.80 10.29
N SER A 364 16.08 1.98 9.36
CA SER A 364 14.70 1.51 9.37
C SER A 364 14.63 -0.01 9.30
N THR A 365 13.93 -0.62 10.24
CA THR A 365 13.52 -2.03 10.17
C THR A 365 12.14 -2.08 9.52
N ILE A 366 12.06 -2.68 8.33
CA ILE A 366 10.83 -2.78 7.53
C ILE A 366 10.04 -3.99 8.02
N ASN A 367 8.73 -3.84 8.20
CA ASN A 367 7.84 -4.92 8.58
C ASN A 367 7.60 -5.87 7.40
N VAL A 368 8.50 -6.84 7.23
CA VAL A 368 8.39 -7.94 6.26
C VAL A 368 7.80 -9.21 6.89
N GLY A 369 7.10 -9.08 8.02
CA GLY A 369 6.62 -10.23 8.79
C GLY A 369 7.77 -11.04 9.38
N GLN A 370 7.75 -12.37 9.20
CA GLN A 370 8.90 -13.21 9.59
C GLN A 370 10.01 -13.03 8.55
N GLY A 371 11.17 -12.54 8.97
CA GLY A 371 12.31 -12.21 8.12
C GLY A 371 12.88 -10.83 8.42
N ASP A 372 13.99 -10.50 7.79
CA ASP A 372 14.63 -9.18 7.92
C ASP A 372 14.59 -8.37 6.63
N SER A 373 14.41 -7.07 6.78
CA SER A 373 14.86 -6.08 5.80
C SER A 373 15.10 -4.75 6.50
N ILE A 374 16.34 -4.29 6.47
CA ILE A 374 16.80 -3.10 7.19
C ILE A 374 17.40 -2.12 6.19
N LEU A 375 16.76 -0.95 6.06
CA LEU A 375 17.27 0.16 5.26
C LEU A 375 18.13 1.07 6.13
N ILE A 376 19.35 1.33 5.71
CA ILE A 376 20.20 2.38 6.25
C ILE A 376 20.43 3.40 5.14
N ARG A 377 20.11 4.66 5.40
CA ARG A 377 20.40 5.74 4.45
C ARG A 377 21.07 6.93 5.12
N GLU A 378 22.01 7.52 4.40
CA GLU A 378 22.58 8.82 4.78
C GLU A 378 21.62 9.97 4.42
N PRO A 379 21.81 11.17 5.04
CA PRO A 379 21.08 12.37 4.69
C PRO A 379 20.93 12.58 3.18
N PHE A 380 19.75 13.00 2.74
CA PHE A 380 19.47 13.25 1.31
C PHE A 380 19.62 12.03 0.39
N ASN A 381 19.54 10.80 0.93
CA ASN A 381 19.74 9.54 0.19
C ASN A 381 21.09 9.51 -0.54
N THR A 382 22.14 10.15 0.00
CA THR A 382 23.47 10.19 -0.66
C THR A 382 24.10 8.81 -0.77
N HIS A 383 23.84 7.94 0.22
CA HIS A 383 24.13 6.53 0.15
C HIS A 383 22.99 5.74 0.78
N ASN A 384 22.56 4.65 0.14
CA ASN A 384 21.45 3.80 0.53
C ASN A 384 21.92 2.35 0.59
N ILE A 385 21.77 1.75 1.76
CA ILE A 385 22.22 0.40 2.09
C ILE A 385 21.00 -0.41 2.51
N LEU A 386 20.82 -1.58 1.91
CA LEU A 386 19.80 -2.52 2.33
C LEU A 386 20.47 -3.77 2.90
N ILE A 387 20.12 -4.14 4.13
CA ILE A 387 20.53 -5.40 4.76
C ILE A 387 19.29 -6.31 4.75
N ASP A 388 19.39 -7.43 4.05
CA ASP A 388 18.31 -8.40 3.82
C ASP A 388 17.05 -7.83 3.14
N THR A 389 16.24 -8.74 2.62
CA THR A 389 15.20 -8.44 1.63
C THR A 389 13.85 -9.10 1.93
N GLY A 390 13.72 -9.84 3.04
CA GLY A 390 12.49 -10.52 3.41
C GLY A 390 12.08 -11.67 2.47
N LYS A 391 10.95 -12.31 2.79
CA LYS A 391 10.36 -13.39 1.99
C LYS A 391 9.86 -12.92 0.62
N PRO A 392 9.81 -13.80 -0.41
CA PRO A 392 9.26 -13.46 -1.73
C PRO A 392 7.86 -12.81 -1.69
N SER A 393 7.00 -13.25 -0.77
CA SER A 393 5.65 -12.70 -0.58
C SER A 393 5.64 -11.24 -0.11
N GLN A 394 6.78 -10.73 0.37
CA GLN A 394 6.95 -9.39 0.95
C GLN A 394 7.70 -8.44 0.01
N TRP A 395 7.93 -8.82 -1.25
CA TRP A 395 8.54 -7.93 -2.23
C TRP A 395 7.84 -6.57 -2.28
N LYS A 396 6.50 -6.57 -2.29
CA LYS A 396 5.71 -5.34 -2.36
C LYS A 396 5.98 -4.43 -1.16
N ALA A 397 6.11 -5.00 0.03
CA ALA A 397 6.40 -4.28 1.27
C ALA A 397 7.73 -3.52 1.16
N VAL A 398 8.80 -4.24 0.80
CA VAL A 398 10.15 -3.67 0.61
C VAL A 398 10.15 -2.62 -0.51
N ASN A 399 9.54 -2.94 -1.65
CA ASN A 399 9.53 -2.07 -2.82
C ASN A 399 8.74 -0.77 -2.59
N ASP A 400 7.55 -0.85 -1.98
CA ASP A 400 6.75 0.33 -1.63
C ASP A 400 7.52 1.22 -0.64
N TYR A 401 8.21 0.62 0.35
CA TYR A 401 9.00 1.34 1.34
C TYR A 401 10.15 2.11 0.68
N LEU A 402 10.96 1.45 -0.15
CA LEU A 402 12.10 2.07 -0.84
C LEU A 402 11.65 3.18 -1.80
N HIS A 403 10.61 2.93 -2.59
CA HIS A 403 10.01 3.95 -3.46
C HIS A 403 9.47 5.16 -2.68
N ALA A 404 8.82 4.93 -1.54
CA ALA A 404 8.35 6.01 -0.67
C ALA A 404 9.49 6.85 -0.10
N LYS A 405 10.63 6.22 0.22
CA LYS A 405 11.85 6.92 0.63
C LYS A 405 12.54 7.64 -0.54
N GLY A 406 12.10 7.42 -1.78
CA GLY A 406 12.68 8.05 -2.97
C GLY A 406 13.95 7.40 -3.46
N ILE A 407 14.17 6.14 -3.08
CA ILE A 407 15.35 5.37 -3.46
C ILE A 407 15.06 4.80 -4.85
N THR A 408 15.94 5.07 -5.79
CA THR A 408 15.90 4.52 -7.15
C THR A 408 17.11 3.64 -7.46
N SER A 409 18.11 3.67 -6.58
CA SER A 409 19.29 2.82 -6.65
C SER A 409 19.86 2.57 -5.26
N LEU A 410 20.54 1.44 -5.08
CA LEU A 410 21.28 1.13 -3.85
C LEU A 410 22.78 1.28 -4.07
N ASP A 411 23.49 1.68 -3.03
CA ASP A 411 24.95 1.69 -3.00
C ASP A 411 25.47 0.33 -2.55
N THR A 412 24.75 -0.31 -1.61
CA THR A 412 25.13 -1.61 -1.09
C THR A 412 23.90 -2.43 -0.75
N LEU A 413 23.88 -3.66 -1.22
CA LEU A 413 22.97 -4.70 -0.76
C LEU A 413 23.79 -5.72 0.05
N VAL A 414 23.42 -5.96 1.30
CA VAL A 414 24.00 -7.02 2.13
C VAL A 414 22.95 -8.10 2.29
N ILE A 415 23.32 -9.35 2.01
CA ILE A 415 22.52 -10.54 2.31
C ILE A 415 23.25 -11.29 3.42
N THR A 416 22.63 -11.40 4.59
CA THR A 416 23.28 -11.99 5.77
C THR A 416 23.48 -13.49 5.65
N HIS A 417 22.52 -14.18 5.03
CA HIS A 417 22.55 -15.62 4.70
C HIS A 417 21.44 -15.94 3.67
N ALA A 418 21.42 -17.17 3.14
CA ALA A 418 20.59 -17.51 1.98
C ALA A 418 19.15 -17.92 2.29
N ASP A 419 18.74 -17.95 3.57
CA ASP A 419 17.37 -18.31 3.94
C ASP A 419 16.35 -17.38 3.28
N ALA A 420 15.20 -17.98 2.92
CA ALA A 420 14.20 -17.33 2.10
C ALA A 420 13.61 -16.06 2.74
N ASP A 421 13.65 -15.93 4.06
CA ASP A 421 13.19 -14.75 4.78
C ASP A 421 14.23 -13.64 4.97
N HIS A 422 15.41 -13.83 4.39
CA HIS A 422 16.49 -12.85 4.28
C HIS A 422 16.82 -12.57 2.81
N ALA A 423 17.11 -13.60 2.02
CA ALA A 423 17.51 -13.48 0.62
C ALA A 423 16.33 -13.57 -0.39
N GLY A 424 15.09 -13.73 0.08
CA GLY A 424 13.94 -14.07 -0.77
C GLY A 424 13.63 -13.10 -1.90
N ASN A 425 13.93 -11.81 -1.74
CA ASN A 425 13.73 -10.79 -2.78
C ASN A 425 15.04 -10.25 -3.35
N ARG A 426 16.18 -10.90 -3.09
CA ARG A 426 17.51 -10.48 -3.56
C ARG A 426 17.53 -10.13 -5.05
N ASP A 427 17.09 -11.06 -5.90
CA ASP A 427 17.15 -10.87 -7.36
C ASP A 427 16.21 -9.75 -7.83
N ALA A 428 15.05 -9.60 -7.18
CA ALA A 428 14.13 -8.51 -7.47
C ALA A 428 14.73 -7.15 -7.08
N VAL A 429 15.42 -7.06 -5.93
CA VAL A 429 16.15 -5.86 -5.49
C VAL A 429 17.27 -5.53 -6.48
N ILE A 430 18.05 -6.52 -6.91
CA ILE A 430 19.15 -6.31 -7.87
C ILE A 430 18.61 -5.79 -9.20
N ALA A 431 17.52 -6.39 -9.69
CA ALA A 431 16.91 -6.03 -10.97
C ALA A 431 16.27 -4.63 -10.94
N GLU A 432 15.66 -4.22 -9.83
CA GLU A 432 14.97 -2.93 -9.73
C GLU A 432 15.94 -1.80 -9.33
N TYR A 433 16.76 -2.00 -8.31
CA TYR A 433 17.58 -0.96 -7.66
C TYR A 433 19.06 -0.99 -8.01
N HIS A 434 19.51 -1.96 -8.82
CA HIS A 434 20.86 -1.97 -9.40
C HIS A 434 21.99 -1.61 -8.40
N PRO A 435 22.15 -2.37 -7.30
CA PRO A 435 23.11 -2.05 -6.25
C PRO A 435 24.55 -1.96 -6.80
N ALA A 436 25.30 -0.94 -6.37
CA ALA A 436 26.69 -0.79 -6.78
C ALA A 436 27.61 -1.91 -6.22
N ALA A 437 27.28 -2.44 -5.05
CA ALA A 437 27.92 -3.60 -4.44
C ALA A 437 26.87 -4.55 -3.84
N VAL A 438 27.10 -5.86 -3.99
CA VAL A 438 26.32 -6.92 -3.32
C VAL A 438 27.28 -7.72 -2.45
N ILE A 439 27.00 -7.80 -1.15
CA ILE A 439 27.81 -8.46 -0.13
C ILE A 439 27.06 -9.68 0.37
N GLU A 440 27.63 -10.86 0.14
CA GLU A 440 27.04 -12.16 0.49
C GLU A 440 28.06 -13.10 1.15
N GLU A 441 29.30 -12.62 1.30
CA GLU A 441 30.42 -13.34 1.88
C GLU A 441 31.02 -12.49 3.00
N HIS A 442 31.63 -13.15 3.99
CA HIS A 442 32.26 -12.47 5.11
C HIS A 442 33.32 -11.47 4.66
N THR A 443 33.30 -10.28 5.26
CA THR A 443 34.30 -9.24 4.98
C THR A 443 34.67 -8.49 6.25
N ALA A 444 35.98 -8.37 6.51
CA ALA A 444 36.46 -7.77 7.76
C ALA A 444 36.02 -6.29 7.92
N GLU A 445 35.92 -5.56 6.81
CA GLU A 445 35.44 -4.18 6.80
C GLU A 445 34.65 -3.93 5.50
N LEU A 446 33.42 -3.45 5.66
CA LEU A 446 32.56 -2.98 4.59
C LEU A 446 32.39 -1.46 4.71
N LYS A 447 32.75 -0.74 3.65
CA LYS A 447 32.55 0.71 3.57
C LYS A 447 31.49 1.04 2.54
N SER A 448 30.49 1.82 2.94
CA SER A 448 29.48 2.37 2.04
C SER A 448 29.22 3.82 2.42
N GLY A 449 29.57 4.74 1.51
CA GLY A 449 29.58 6.17 1.80
C GLY A 449 30.54 6.54 2.94
N ASN A 450 30.00 7.24 3.96
CA ASN A 450 30.75 7.55 5.19
C ASN A 450 30.56 6.52 6.31
N LEU A 451 29.79 5.45 6.05
CA LEU A 451 29.51 4.41 7.04
C LEU A 451 30.51 3.26 6.89
N TYR A 452 30.93 2.77 8.05
CA TYR A 452 31.82 1.62 8.20
C TYR A 452 31.08 0.54 8.96
N PHE A 453 31.10 -0.67 8.40
CA PHE A 453 30.54 -1.86 8.98
C PHE A 453 31.66 -2.88 9.18
N TYR A 454 31.61 -3.59 10.29
CA TYR A 454 32.57 -4.64 10.64
C TYR A 454 31.79 -5.93 10.81
N ASP A 455 32.14 -6.94 10.02
CA ASP A 455 31.62 -8.28 10.23
C ASP A 455 32.33 -8.90 11.44
N LEU A 456 31.55 -9.22 12.46
CA LEU A 456 32.04 -9.76 13.72
C LEU A 456 31.91 -11.28 13.82
N ASN A 457 31.19 -11.91 12.89
CA ASN A 457 31.09 -13.35 12.86
C ASN A 457 32.23 -13.94 12.02
N THR A 458 32.95 -14.90 12.60
CA THR A 458 34.06 -15.60 11.94
C THR A 458 33.74 -17.07 11.68
N ILE A 459 32.50 -17.49 11.95
CA ILE A 459 32.05 -18.87 11.72
C ILE A 459 31.76 -19.04 10.24
N GLU A 460 32.45 -19.97 9.60
CA GLU A 460 32.16 -20.43 8.24
C GLU A 460 31.91 -21.95 8.29
N ASN A 461 30.65 -22.36 8.17
CA ASN A 461 30.23 -23.76 8.16
C ASN A 461 28.99 -24.00 7.27
N GLU A 462 28.47 -25.23 7.24
CA GLU A 462 27.30 -25.59 6.42
C GLU A 462 25.96 -25.08 6.98
N ASP A 463 25.91 -24.66 8.25
CA ASP A 463 24.73 -24.06 8.86
C ASP A 463 24.72 -22.55 8.52
N GLU A 464 23.82 -22.18 7.61
CA GLU A 464 23.69 -20.82 7.10
C GLU A 464 23.33 -19.81 8.20
N ASN A 465 22.66 -20.25 9.27
CA ASN A 465 22.35 -19.38 10.40
C ASN A 465 23.57 -19.15 11.31
N GLU A 466 24.36 -20.19 11.56
CA GLU A 466 25.61 -20.06 12.32
C GLU A 466 26.65 -19.21 11.57
N SER A 467 26.62 -19.27 10.23
CA SER A 467 27.55 -18.59 9.33
C SER A 467 27.02 -17.25 8.80
N CYS A 468 25.96 -16.69 9.40
CA CYS A 468 25.42 -15.43 8.89
C CYS A 468 26.35 -14.25 9.17
N ILE A 469 26.33 -13.26 8.30
CA ILE A 469 27.07 -12.00 8.48
C ILE A 469 26.49 -11.23 9.68
N VAL A 470 27.35 -10.81 10.62
CA VAL A 470 26.95 -10.00 11.80
C VAL A 470 27.62 -8.65 11.72
N LEU A 471 26.85 -7.59 11.44
CA LEU A 471 27.41 -6.26 11.21
C LEU A 471 27.36 -5.38 12.45
N ALA A 472 28.53 -4.85 12.85
CA ALA A 472 28.64 -3.74 13.78
C ALA A 472 28.93 -2.43 13.05
N ALA A 473 28.23 -1.36 13.41
CA ALA A 473 28.42 -0.04 12.80
C ALA A 473 28.17 1.09 13.80
N ARG A 474 28.92 2.19 13.66
CA ARG A 474 28.63 3.42 14.42
C ARG A 474 27.91 4.42 13.54
N ILE A 475 26.66 4.74 13.90
CA ILE A 475 25.75 5.53 13.09
C ILE A 475 25.14 6.65 13.96
N ASN A 476 25.37 7.90 13.57
CA ASN A 476 24.93 9.11 14.28
C ASN A 476 25.14 9.07 15.81
N GLY A 477 26.34 8.63 16.22
CA GLY A 477 26.75 8.55 17.62
C GLY A 477 26.50 7.20 18.30
N LEU A 478 25.53 6.42 17.82
CA LEU A 478 25.10 5.13 18.38
C LEU A 478 25.86 3.95 17.76
N ASN A 479 26.12 2.92 18.56
CA ASN A 479 26.69 1.65 18.17
C ASN A 479 25.56 0.65 17.88
N TYR A 480 25.41 0.32 16.60
CA TYR A 480 24.45 -0.66 16.11
C TYR A 480 25.10 -2.03 16.01
N LEU A 481 24.33 -3.06 16.35
CA LEU A 481 24.69 -4.44 16.10
C LEU A 481 23.53 -5.17 15.39
N PHE A 482 23.78 -5.62 14.16
CA PHE A 482 22.83 -6.33 13.31
C PHE A 482 23.17 -7.82 13.32
N MET A 483 22.43 -8.60 14.09
CA MET A 483 22.80 -10.00 14.38
C MET A 483 22.39 -11.02 13.30
N GLY A 484 21.59 -10.64 12.30
CA GLY A 484 20.96 -11.64 11.41
C GLY A 484 20.29 -12.74 12.24
N ASP A 485 20.56 -13.99 11.87
CA ASP A 485 20.06 -15.17 12.58
C ASP A 485 21.13 -15.92 13.39
N ALA A 486 22.25 -15.22 13.70
CA ALA A 486 23.41 -15.72 14.43
C ALA A 486 23.02 -16.33 15.78
N ASP A 487 23.43 -17.56 16.06
CA ASP A 487 23.06 -18.27 17.27
C ASP A 487 23.93 -17.89 18.49
N GLN A 488 23.68 -18.54 19.64
CA GLN A 488 24.46 -18.32 20.86
C GLN A 488 25.95 -18.69 20.74
N LYS A 489 26.37 -19.53 19.78
CA LYS A 489 27.79 -19.83 19.57
C LYS A 489 28.50 -18.64 18.94
N ALA A 490 27.88 -18.03 17.93
CA ALA A 490 28.37 -16.80 17.33
C ALA A 490 28.48 -15.68 18.39
N GLU A 491 27.45 -15.53 19.23
CA GLU A 491 27.46 -14.58 20.35
C GLU A 491 28.65 -14.76 21.30
N GLU A 492 28.96 -16.00 21.69
CA GLU A 492 30.09 -16.31 22.58
C GLU A 492 31.43 -15.93 21.94
N LEU A 493 31.61 -16.20 20.64
CA LEU A 493 32.81 -15.81 19.91
C LEU A 493 32.94 -14.29 19.80
N ILE A 494 31.84 -13.60 19.51
CA ILE A 494 31.82 -12.13 19.38
C ILE A 494 32.28 -11.48 20.68
N ILE A 495 31.68 -11.82 21.82
CA ILE A 495 32.04 -11.19 23.12
C ILE A 495 33.42 -11.62 23.63
N ARG A 496 33.95 -12.75 23.13
CA ARG A 496 35.31 -13.20 23.45
C ARG A 496 36.36 -12.45 22.66
N ASN A 497 36.08 -12.16 21.39
CA ASN A 497 37.05 -11.58 20.46
C ASN A 497 37.03 -10.05 20.48
N TYR A 498 35.91 -9.45 20.88
CA TYR A 498 35.69 -8.01 20.81
C TYR A 498 35.15 -7.46 22.13
N ASP A 499 35.71 -6.33 22.56
CA ASP A 499 35.18 -5.53 23.67
C ASP A 499 34.15 -4.54 23.09
N LEU A 500 32.86 -4.90 23.19
CA LEU A 500 31.76 -4.21 22.50
C LEU A 500 30.79 -3.60 23.50
N SER A 501 30.40 -2.36 23.21
CA SER A 501 29.17 -1.76 23.71
C SER A 501 28.17 -1.63 22.56
N CYS A 502 26.90 -1.93 22.84
CA CYS A 502 25.82 -1.79 21.87
C CYS A 502 24.80 -0.80 22.42
N ASP A 503 24.32 0.12 21.59
CA ASP A 503 23.22 1.02 21.93
C ASP A 503 21.91 0.48 21.34
N VAL A 504 21.97 0.05 20.06
CA VAL A 504 20.84 -0.52 19.32
C VAL A 504 21.18 -1.91 18.79
N LEU A 505 20.48 -2.92 19.32
CA LEU A 505 20.65 -4.32 18.94
C LEU A 505 19.47 -4.77 18.08
N LYS A 506 19.70 -5.14 16.82
CA LYS A 506 18.75 -6.03 16.12
C LYS A 506 18.96 -7.43 16.67
N LEU A 507 17.94 -7.96 17.34
CA LEU A 507 18.01 -9.26 18.00
C LEU A 507 18.25 -10.36 16.98
N SER A 508 19.04 -11.37 17.40
CA SER A 508 19.26 -12.58 16.62
C SER A 508 17.95 -13.32 16.34
N HIS A 509 17.82 -13.84 15.12
CA HIS A 509 16.85 -14.87 14.74
C HIS A 509 15.42 -14.49 15.13
N HIS A 510 15.03 -13.26 14.78
CA HIS A 510 13.69 -12.71 15.01
C HIS A 510 13.26 -12.71 16.48
N GLY A 511 14.22 -12.77 17.43
CA GLY A 511 13.95 -12.92 18.87
C GLY A 511 13.73 -14.36 19.33
N SER A 512 14.28 -15.34 18.61
CA SER A 512 14.29 -16.76 19.01
C SER A 512 14.97 -16.96 20.37
N LYS A 513 14.63 -18.08 21.03
CA LYS A 513 15.34 -18.55 22.23
C LYS A 513 16.75 -19.07 21.95
N THR A 514 17.06 -19.35 20.68
CA THR A 514 18.38 -19.83 20.19
C THR A 514 19.41 -18.72 20.06
N GLY A 515 18.99 -17.46 20.18
CA GLY A 515 19.86 -16.28 20.27
C GLY A 515 19.61 -15.49 21.55
N SER A 516 20.24 -14.33 21.63
CA SER A 516 20.25 -13.37 22.74
C SER A 516 20.46 -14.06 24.10
N SER A 517 21.60 -14.75 24.28
CA SER A 517 21.97 -15.36 25.55
C SER A 517 22.08 -14.34 26.68
N ASP A 518 21.88 -14.78 27.93
CA ASP A 518 22.03 -13.92 29.10
C ASP A 518 23.43 -13.29 29.18
N LEU A 519 24.48 -14.08 28.95
CA LEU A 519 25.87 -13.62 28.97
C LEU A 519 26.12 -12.54 27.91
N PHE A 520 25.60 -12.75 26.70
CA PHE A 520 25.75 -11.79 25.60
C PHE A 520 25.09 -10.44 25.93
N LEU A 521 23.82 -10.47 26.33
CA LEU A 521 23.07 -9.27 26.71
C LEU A 521 23.69 -8.53 27.91
N ASP A 522 24.18 -9.27 28.91
CA ASP A 522 24.86 -8.69 30.08
C ASP A 522 26.20 -8.04 29.71
N THR A 523 26.88 -8.53 28.66
CA THR A 523 28.18 -8.02 28.22
C THR A 523 28.03 -6.76 27.39
N ILE A 524 27.24 -6.80 26.31
CA ILE A 524 27.13 -5.69 25.36
C ILE A 524 26.19 -4.57 25.84
N ARG A 525 25.31 -4.87 26.80
CA ARG A 525 24.39 -3.95 27.49
C ARG A 525 23.62 -3.02 26.53
N PRO A 526 22.77 -3.57 25.64
CA PRO A 526 22.01 -2.77 24.70
C PRO A 526 20.99 -1.89 25.41
N GLU A 527 20.79 -0.67 24.93
CA GLU A 527 19.72 0.21 25.42
C GLU A 527 18.38 -0.10 24.74
N LEU A 528 18.45 -0.45 23.44
CA LEU A 528 17.29 -0.71 22.59
C LEU A 528 17.43 -2.05 21.85
N GLY A 529 16.41 -2.90 21.95
CA GLY A 529 16.23 -4.09 21.15
C GLY A 529 15.26 -3.88 19.99
N LEU A 530 15.67 -4.19 18.76
CA LEU A 530 14.81 -4.24 17.59
C LEU A 530 14.54 -5.71 17.22
N ILE A 531 13.27 -6.05 17.04
CA ILE A 531 12.83 -7.39 16.69
C ILE A 531 12.07 -7.29 15.37
N SER A 532 12.53 -8.01 14.35
CA SER A 532 11.76 -8.21 13.13
C SER A 532 10.99 -9.52 13.27
N SER A 533 9.66 -9.47 13.39
CA SER A 533 8.85 -10.69 13.49
C SER A 533 7.47 -10.54 12.88
N GLY A 534 6.85 -11.68 12.54
CA GLY A 534 5.53 -11.72 11.90
C GLY A 534 4.38 -11.95 12.88
N ALA A 535 3.29 -11.19 12.72
CA ALA A 535 2.06 -11.35 13.51
C ALA A 535 1.48 -12.77 13.50
N TYR A 536 1.63 -13.48 12.38
CA TYR A 536 1.11 -14.82 12.14
C TYR A 536 2.21 -15.87 11.96
N SER A 537 3.39 -15.67 12.56
CA SER A 537 4.51 -16.61 12.44
C SER A 537 4.21 -17.95 13.10
N ILE A 538 4.42 -19.04 12.37
CA ILE A 538 4.37 -20.42 12.87
C ILE A 538 5.45 -20.72 13.92
N TYR A 539 6.51 -19.92 13.94
CA TYR A 539 7.63 -20.07 14.88
C TYR A 539 7.33 -19.43 16.24
N HIS A 540 6.24 -18.66 16.34
CA HIS A 540 5.85 -17.94 17.56
C HIS A 540 6.95 -17.01 18.10
N HIS A 541 7.71 -16.39 17.20
CA HIS A 541 8.69 -15.36 17.54
C HIS A 541 8.00 -14.00 17.78
N PRO A 542 8.60 -13.12 18.60
CA PRO A 542 9.73 -13.40 19.50
C PRO A 542 9.33 -14.38 20.61
N SER A 543 10.28 -15.18 21.09
CA SER A 543 10.00 -16.17 22.13
C SER A 543 9.71 -15.48 23.49
N PRO A 544 8.75 -15.98 24.28
CA PRO A 544 8.48 -15.44 25.62
C PRO A 544 9.72 -15.43 26.51
N GLU A 545 10.60 -16.42 26.39
CA GLU A 545 11.86 -16.48 27.12
C GLU A 545 12.79 -15.31 26.77
N THR A 546 12.96 -15.00 25.48
CA THR A 546 13.78 -13.87 25.02
C THR A 546 13.20 -12.54 25.51
N ILE A 547 11.89 -12.35 25.44
CA ILE A 547 11.24 -11.14 25.97
C ILE A 547 11.47 -11.00 27.48
N GLN A 548 11.36 -12.08 28.25
CA GLN A 548 11.66 -12.06 29.69
C GLN A 548 13.12 -11.66 29.97
N LYS A 549 14.08 -12.11 29.16
CA LYS A 549 15.49 -11.70 29.30
C LYS A 549 15.67 -10.19 29.11
N LEU A 550 14.98 -9.58 28.14
CA LEU A 550 15.01 -8.13 27.89
C LEU A 550 14.38 -7.35 29.05
N LEU A 551 13.17 -7.74 29.46
CA LEU A 551 12.42 -7.09 30.54
C LEU A 551 13.18 -7.13 31.87
N LYS A 552 13.84 -8.26 32.19
CA LYS A 552 14.66 -8.41 33.40
C LYS A 552 15.82 -7.42 33.45
N ARG A 553 16.34 -7.01 32.30
CA ARG A 553 17.48 -6.10 32.15
C ARG A 553 17.06 -4.65 31.91
N HIS A 554 15.76 -4.36 31.89
CA HIS A 554 15.20 -3.06 31.52
C HIS A 554 15.66 -2.58 30.14
N ILE A 555 15.85 -3.52 29.20
CA ILE A 555 16.13 -3.22 27.80
C ILE A 555 14.79 -2.92 27.13
N GLU A 556 14.63 -1.69 26.64
CA GLU A 556 13.44 -1.32 25.87
C GLU A 556 13.47 -2.07 24.53
N TYR A 557 12.32 -2.51 24.02
CA TYR A 557 12.29 -3.22 22.75
C TYR A 557 11.07 -2.85 21.90
N PHE A 558 11.25 -2.95 20.57
CA PHE A 558 10.21 -2.75 19.59
C PHE A 558 10.20 -3.91 18.61
N ASP A 559 9.00 -4.43 18.35
CA ASP A 559 8.76 -5.57 17.47
C ASP A 559 7.92 -5.13 16.27
N THR A 560 8.39 -5.41 15.05
CA THR A 560 7.67 -5.05 13.82
C THR A 560 6.27 -5.68 13.74
N LYS A 561 6.06 -6.81 14.42
CA LYS A 561 4.73 -7.41 14.58
C LYS A 561 3.71 -6.50 15.26
N GLU A 562 4.11 -5.80 16.32
CA GLU A 562 3.21 -4.95 17.11
C GLU A 562 3.19 -3.50 16.60
N GLU A 563 4.37 -3.04 16.19
CA GLU A 563 4.67 -1.63 15.92
C GLU A 563 4.74 -1.31 14.43
N GLY A 564 4.79 -2.32 13.57
CA GLY A 564 5.01 -2.13 12.15
C GLY A 564 6.42 -1.70 11.82
N ASP A 565 6.59 -0.93 10.75
CA ASP A 565 7.89 -0.35 10.41
C ASP A 565 8.43 0.48 11.59
N ILE A 566 9.73 0.34 11.88
CA ILE A 566 10.42 1.08 12.92
C ILE A 566 11.54 1.88 12.26
N SER A 567 11.58 3.20 12.46
CA SER A 567 12.64 4.06 11.93
C SER A 567 13.29 4.89 13.02
N ILE A 568 14.62 4.92 13.04
CA ILE A 568 15.44 5.80 13.87
C ILE A 568 16.03 6.88 12.97
N LEU A 569 15.51 8.11 13.10
CA LEU A 569 15.94 9.29 12.34
C LEU A 569 17.14 9.95 13.00
N MET A 570 18.14 10.28 12.20
CA MET A 570 19.41 10.86 12.62
C MET A 570 19.34 12.39 12.64
N LEU A 571 19.14 12.99 13.81
CA LEU A 571 19.19 14.44 14.00
C LEU A 571 20.58 14.87 14.52
N PRO A 572 20.99 16.13 14.29
CA PRO A 572 22.22 16.63 14.90
C PRO A 572 22.18 16.53 16.44
N GLY A 573 22.99 15.64 17.00
CA GLY A 573 23.13 15.43 18.44
C GLY A 573 21.97 14.69 19.12
N MET A 574 21.04 14.08 18.38
CA MET A 574 19.99 13.21 18.94
C MET A 574 19.48 12.21 17.90
N ASN A 575 18.86 11.12 18.34
CA ASN A 575 18.20 10.16 17.46
C ASN A 575 16.71 10.08 17.83
N LEU A 576 15.83 10.15 16.83
CA LEU A 576 14.38 10.10 17.02
C LEU A 576 13.82 8.80 16.45
N MET A 577 13.29 7.93 17.29
CA MET A 577 12.62 6.71 16.88
C MET A 577 11.13 6.96 16.64
N ILE A 578 10.60 6.48 15.53
CA ILE A 578 9.18 6.46 15.18
C ILE A 578 8.76 5.04 14.79
N THR A 579 7.54 4.65 15.14
CA THR A 579 6.93 3.40 14.67
C THR A 579 5.69 3.66 13.83
N ALA A 580 5.36 2.75 12.91
CA ALA A 580 4.10 2.80 12.16
C ALA A 580 2.87 2.65 13.07
N GLY A 581 3.05 2.05 14.25
CA GLY A 581 2.10 2.00 15.36
C GLY A 581 1.87 3.33 16.06
N GLY A 582 2.65 4.36 15.74
CA GLY A 582 2.50 5.72 16.26
C GLY A 582 3.27 5.99 17.56
N LYS A 583 4.22 5.12 17.93
CA LYS A 583 5.14 5.41 19.04
C LYS A 583 6.25 6.36 18.60
N LEU A 584 6.72 7.16 19.56
CA LEU A 584 7.79 8.14 19.39
C LEU A 584 8.76 8.02 20.58
N GLY A 585 10.06 7.95 20.32
CA GLY A 585 11.10 7.86 21.34
C GLY A 585 12.35 8.66 20.98
N ILE A 586 13.13 9.08 21.97
CA ILE A 586 14.43 9.74 21.77
C ILE A 586 15.51 8.79 22.30
N ILE A 587 16.54 8.55 21.49
CA ILE A 587 17.71 7.73 21.84
C ILE A 587 18.92 8.67 21.93
N GLY A 588 19.62 8.62 23.06
CA GLY A 588 20.65 9.57 23.49
C GLY A 588 22.07 9.16 23.15
#